data_AF-A0A2U3DTA7-F1
#
_entry.id   AF-A0A2U3DTA7-F1
#
_cell.length_a   1.000
_cell.length_b   1.000
_cell.length_c   1.000
_cell.angle_alpha   90.00
_cell.angle_beta   90.00
_cell.angle_gamma   90.00
#
_symmetry.space_group_name_H-M   'P 1'
#
loop_
_entity.id
_entity.type
_entity.pdbx_description
1 polymer ?
#
loop_
_entity_poly.entity_id
_entity_poly.type
_entity_poly.pdbx_seq_one_letter_code
_entity_poly.pdbx_strand_id
1 'polypeptide(L)'
;MPPIWNKIFKEDSTWLMEMQHLQELKPSILPTLIGWKIRDVLRSDAPRHPESPSHESGFLSRKRLSARKSWRDNEIYLVLLVHDWSGELPYSAGNLLESLRSHCFVSKWDVHIVGSDITINIAECLGGHSGIGWLHVSDPSRVFTRKDREMHTSLLYYGDNTIRDVGPEDIGGIESRSTAGKKAVKDICSIRMQLGDGRPVYRVFKSETANTRLRDVTTTDECGTTWVTHWKEVKSGWREW
;
A
#
# COMPACT_ATOMS: atom_id res chain seq x y z
N MET A 1 16.09 -3.96 -12.27
CA MET A 1 15.00 -3.35 -11.50
C MET A 1 13.67 -3.66 -12.19
N PRO A 2 12.62 -4.15 -11.50
CA PRO A 2 11.34 -4.41 -12.15
C PRO A 2 10.73 -3.12 -12.74
N PRO A 3 10.05 -3.15 -13.90
CA PRO A 3 9.58 -1.94 -14.60
C PRO A 3 8.69 -1.02 -13.76
N ILE A 4 7.93 -1.58 -12.82
CA ILE A 4 7.06 -0.83 -11.90
C ILE A 4 7.89 0.12 -11.02
N TRP A 5 9.06 -0.30 -10.55
CA TRP A 5 9.93 0.52 -9.73
C TRP A 5 10.48 1.72 -10.53
N ASN A 6 10.77 1.56 -11.83
CA ASN A 6 11.22 2.66 -12.71
C ASN A 6 10.14 3.75 -12.91
N LYS A 7 8.86 3.42 -12.67
CA LYS A 7 7.77 4.40 -12.74
C LYS A 7 7.66 5.23 -11.47
N ILE A 8 8.26 4.77 -10.38
CA ILE A 8 8.17 5.38 -9.06
C ILE A 8 9.47 6.13 -8.76
N PHE A 9 10.60 5.47 -9.00
CA PHE A 9 11.94 5.92 -8.67
C PHE A 9 12.67 6.43 -9.92
N LYS A 10 13.66 7.30 -9.71
CA LYS A 10 14.63 7.68 -10.74
C LYS A 10 15.45 6.46 -11.17
N GLU A 11 15.94 6.48 -12.41
CA GLU A 11 16.73 5.38 -12.96
C GLU A 11 18.07 5.19 -12.19
N ASP A 12 18.61 6.25 -11.63
CA ASP A 12 19.85 6.34 -10.84
C ASP A 12 19.59 6.47 -9.32
N SER A 13 18.56 5.79 -8.81
CA SER A 13 18.14 5.91 -7.41
C SER A 13 19.18 5.39 -6.41
N THR A 14 19.77 6.31 -5.64
CA THR A 14 20.65 6.02 -4.50
C THR A 14 19.94 5.32 -3.36
N TRP A 15 18.66 5.64 -3.12
CA TRP A 15 17.88 5.02 -2.06
C TRP A 15 17.73 3.50 -2.25
N LEU A 16 17.52 3.03 -3.48
CA LEU A 16 17.43 1.60 -3.75
C LEU A 16 18.77 0.89 -3.55
N MET A 17 19.88 1.53 -3.94
CA MET A 17 21.22 1.00 -3.67
C MET A 17 21.50 0.95 -2.16
N GLU A 18 21.07 1.96 -1.41
CA GLU A 18 21.17 1.96 0.06
C GLU A 18 20.35 0.82 0.67
N MET A 19 19.12 0.58 0.21
CA MET A 19 18.32 -0.55 0.68
C MET A 19 18.97 -1.89 0.35
N GLN A 20 19.58 -2.04 -0.83
CA GLN A 20 20.39 -3.22 -1.17
C GLN A 20 21.60 -3.37 -0.25
N HIS A 21 22.30 -2.29 0.06
CA HIS A 21 23.42 -2.35 0.98
C HIS A 21 22.99 -2.75 2.40
N LEU A 22 21.86 -2.21 2.87
CA LEU A 22 21.26 -2.61 4.15
C LEU A 22 20.82 -4.08 4.15
N GLN A 23 20.43 -4.66 3.01
CA GLN A 23 20.19 -6.11 2.87
C GLN A 23 21.45 -6.92 3.14
N GLU A 24 22.61 -6.50 2.65
CA GLU A 24 23.88 -7.22 2.86
C GLU A 24 24.27 -7.22 4.34
N LEU A 25 24.01 -6.12 5.04
CA LEU A 25 24.28 -5.99 6.48
C LEU A 25 23.21 -6.70 7.35
N LYS A 26 21.96 -6.74 6.87
CA LYS A 26 20.82 -7.40 7.52
C LYS A 26 19.93 -8.03 6.42
N PRO A 27 20.00 -9.36 6.19
CA PRO A 27 19.38 -10.04 5.03
C PRO A 27 17.84 -10.02 4.96
N SER A 28 17.17 -9.17 5.75
CA SER A 28 15.73 -9.14 5.96
C SER A 28 15.02 -7.90 5.38
N ILE A 29 15.75 -6.90 4.89
CA ILE A 29 15.17 -5.63 4.43
C ILE A 29 14.82 -5.73 2.95
N LEU A 30 13.61 -6.18 2.57
CA LEU A 30 13.23 -6.30 1.16
C LEU A 30 12.14 -5.28 0.79
N PRO A 31 12.45 -4.17 0.12
CA PRO A 31 11.42 -3.20 -0.26
C PRO A 31 10.28 -3.87 -1.01
N THR A 32 9.05 -3.60 -0.61
CA THR A 32 7.85 -4.29 -1.09
C THR A 32 6.77 -3.27 -1.41
N LEU A 33 6.20 -3.35 -2.61
CA LEU A 33 5.01 -2.62 -2.99
C LEU A 33 3.78 -3.47 -2.73
N ILE A 34 2.74 -2.87 -2.14
CA ILE A 34 1.45 -3.48 -1.91
C ILE A 34 0.37 -2.70 -2.64
N GLY A 35 -0.51 -3.40 -3.36
CA GLY A 35 -1.69 -2.80 -3.95
C GLY A 35 -2.34 -3.71 -4.97
N TRP A 36 -3.68 -3.71 -5.02
CA TRP A 36 -4.40 -4.62 -5.92
C TRP A 36 -4.19 -4.27 -7.41
N LYS A 37 -3.99 -2.98 -7.74
CA LYS A 37 -3.77 -2.50 -9.11
C LYS A 37 -2.31 -2.51 -9.57
N ILE A 38 -1.41 -3.20 -8.85
CA ILE A 38 0.02 -3.25 -9.24
C ILE A 38 0.19 -3.70 -10.70
N ARG A 39 -0.63 -4.64 -11.19
CA ARG A 39 -0.60 -5.10 -12.59
C ARG A 39 -0.98 -4.03 -13.60
N ASP A 40 -1.83 -3.08 -13.24
CA ASP A 40 -2.25 -2.00 -14.12
C ASP A 40 -1.11 -1.00 -14.36
N VAL A 41 -0.14 -0.94 -13.43
CA VAL A 41 1.10 -0.17 -13.62
C VAL A 41 1.90 -0.67 -14.82
N LEU A 42 1.89 -1.97 -15.12
CA LEU A 42 2.56 -2.51 -16.32
C LEU A 42 1.80 -2.16 -17.61
N ARG A 43 0.47 -2.05 -17.53
CA ARG A 43 -0.40 -1.81 -18.69
C ARG A 43 -0.48 -0.34 -19.09
N SER A 44 -0.14 0.58 -18.19
CA SER A 44 -0.21 2.03 -18.46
C SER A 44 0.78 2.54 -19.52
N ASP A 45 1.72 1.69 -19.99
CA ASP A 45 2.60 2.00 -21.14
C ASP A 45 2.01 1.62 -22.49
N ALA A 46 0.86 0.94 -22.54
CA ALA A 46 0.19 0.71 -23.82
C ALA A 46 -0.19 2.08 -24.40
N PRO A 47 0.25 2.41 -25.64
CA PRO A 47 -0.09 3.68 -26.25
C PRO A 47 -1.61 3.81 -26.24
N ARG A 48 -2.13 4.80 -25.52
CA ARG A 48 -3.53 5.20 -25.67
C ARG A 48 -3.63 5.67 -27.12
N HIS A 49 -4.21 4.85 -27.99
CA HIS A 49 -4.52 5.27 -29.34
C HIS A 49 -5.26 6.61 -29.24
N PRO A 50 -4.78 7.68 -29.89
CA PRO A 50 -5.54 8.90 -29.96
C PRO A 50 -6.84 8.55 -30.67
N GLU A 51 -7.95 8.60 -29.95
CA GLU A 51 -9.27 8.64 -30.58
C GLU A 51 -9.21 9.74 -31.64
N SER A 52 -9.48 9.34 -32.88
CA SER A 52 -9.39 10.21 -34.04
C SER A 52 -10.28 11.43 -33.81
N PRO A 53 -9.79 12.67 -34.02
CA PRO A 53 -10.63 13.84 -33.85
C PRO A 53 -11.64 13.87 -35.00
N SER A 54 -12.87 13.47 -34.73
CA SER A 54 -13.99 13.80 -35.59
C SER A 54 -14.16 15.32 -35.57
N HIS A 55 -13.94 15.92 -36.73
CA HIS A 55 -14.35 17.27 -37.11
C HIS A 55 -15.68 17.66 -36.47
N GLU A 56 -15.69 18.66 -35.59
CA GLU A 56 -16.79 19.61 -35.50
C GLU A 56 -16.26 20.99 -35.08
N SER A 57 -16.53 21.94 -35.96
CA SER A 57 -16.17 23.34 -35.92
C SER A 57 -17.03 24.14 -34.92
N GLY A 58 -16.38 25.05 -34.19
CA GLY A 58 -16.96 26.33 -33.79
C GLY A 58 -18.03 26.32 -32.69
N PHE A 59 -17.65 26.73 -31.48
CA PHE A 59 -18.26 27.86 -30.78
C PHE A 59 -17.50 28.09 -29.46
N LEU A 60 -16.92 29.28 -29.33
CA LEU A 60 -16.38 29.78 -28.06
C LEU A 60 -17.52 29.90 -27.06
N SER A 61 -17.67 28.88 -26.21
CA SER A 61 -18.43 28.97 -24.98
C SER A 61 -17.52 28.57 -23.83
N ARG A 62 -17.37 29.53 -22.90
CA ARG A 62 -16.80 29.34 -21.57
C ARG A 62 -17.55 28.21 -20.85
N LYS A 63 -17.18 26.96 -21.14
CA LYS A 63 -17.59 25.82 -20.33
C LYS A 63 -16.71 25.83 -19.10
N ARG A 64 -17.32 26.36 -18.03
CA ARG A 64 -17.01 26.09 -16.63
C ARG A 64 -16.31 24.73 -16.49
N LEU A 65 -15.20 24.72 -15.77
CA LEU A 65 -14.57 23.55 -15.19
C LEU A 65 -15.61 22.71 -14.43
N SER A 66 -16.33 21.85 -15.16
CA SER A 66 -17.22 20.83 -14.61
C SER A 66 -16.60 19.44 -14.80
N ALA A 67 -15.28 19.35 -14.66
CA ALA A 67 -14.55 18.09 -14.65
C ALA A 67 -14.19 17.70 -13.20
N ARG A 68 -15.21 17.59 -12.34
CA ARG A 68 -15.20 16.62 -11.22
C ARG A 68 -15.37 15.21 -11.81
N LYS A 69 -14.58 14.86 -12.83
CA LYS A 69 -14.43 13.47 -13.26
C LYS A 69 -13.61 12.84 -12.13
N SER A 70 -14.24 11.98 -11.33
CA SER A 70 -13.65 11.37 -10.14
C SER A 70 -12.32 10.71 -10.50
N TRP A 71 -11.21 11.38 -10.18
CA TRP A 71 -9.86 10.85 -10.35
C TRP A 71 -9.65 9.52 -9.60
N ARG A 72 -10.54 9.19 -8.66
CA ARG A 72 -10.43 8.02 -7.77
C ARG A 72 -10.58 6.67 -8.47
N ASP A 73 -11.30 6.60 -9.60
CA ASP A 73 -11.63 5.28 -10.18
C ASP A 73 -10.44 4.68 -10.95
N ASN A 74 -9.54 5.50 -11.48
CA ASN A 74 -8.35 5.07 -12.23
C ASN A 74 -7.04 5.20 -11.44
N GLU A 75 -7.07 5.78 -10.25
CA GLU A 75 -5.88 5.92 -9.43
C GLU A 75 -5.35 4.54 -8.99
N ILE A 76 -4.04 4.38 -9.08
CA ILE A 76 -3.28 3.24 -8.57
C ILE A 76 -2.70 3.67 -7.23
N TYR A 77 -3.24 3.09 -6.15
CA TYR A 77 -2.74 3.33 -4.81
C TYR A 77 -1.84 2.18 -4.37
N LEU A 78 -0.61 2.51 -3.99
CA LEU A 78 0.39 1.57 -3.51
C LEU A 78 0.82 1.95 -2.09
N VAL A 79 1.24 0.95 -1.31
CA VAL A 79 2.02 1.18 -0.08
C VAL A 79 3.43 0.68 -0.31
N LEU A 80 4.42 1.53 -0.03
CA LEU A 80 5.82 1.15 -0.04
C LEU A 80 6.26 0.73 1.35
N LEU A 81 6.64 -0.53 1.47
CA LEU A 81 7.28 -1.09 2.63
C LEU A 81 8.79 -1.27 2.38
N VAL A 82 9.56 -1.22 3.44
CA VAL A 82 11.01 -1.48 3.46
C VAL A 82 11.42 -2.48 4.53
N HIS A 83 10.53 -2.81 5.46
CA HIS A 83 10.85 -3.66 6.60
C HIS A 83 12.01 -3.17 7.48
N ASP A 84 12.03 -1.87 7.79
CA ASP A 84 13.02 -1.33 8.72
C ASP A 84 12.72 -1.75 10.17
N TRP A 85 13.32 -2.86 10.59
CA TRP A 85 13.27 -3.34 11.97
C TRP A 85 14.25 -2.62 12.90
N SER A 86 15.20 -1.85 12.35
CA SER A 86 16.16 -1.07 13.14
C SER A 86 15.61 0.27 13.61
N GLY A 87 14.64 0.85 12.90
CA GLY A 87 14.13 2.19 13.16
C GLY A 87 15.08 3.30 12.68
N GLU A 88 16.06 2.97 11.84
CA GLU A 88 17.07 3.90 11.31
C GLU A 88 16.66 4.56 10.00
N LEU A 89 15.71 3.94 9.30
CA LEU A 89 15.23 4.41 8.00
C LEU A 89 14.58 5.80 8.04
N PRO A 90 13.85 6.22 9.09
CA PRO A 90 13.31 7.59 9.15
C PRO A 90 14.38 8.68 9.01
N TYR A 91 15.62 8.41 9.42
CA TYR A 91 16.74 9.37 9.26
C TYR A 91 17.21 9.49 7.80
N SER A 92 16.83 8.55 6.94
CA SER A 92 17.10 8.53 5.50
C SER A 92 15.89 8.97 4.66
N ALA A 93 14.86 9.55 5.27
CA ALA A 93 13.64 10.01 4.59
C ALA A 93 13.91 10.98 3.42
N GLY A 94 14.90 11.86 3.55
CA GLY A 94 15.30 12.79 2.49
C GLY A 94 15.76 12.05 1.23
N ASN A 95 16.62 11.03 1.39
CA ASN A 95 17.12 10.21 0.29
C ASN A 95 15.98 9.49 -0.43
N LEU A 96 14.95 9.03 0.29
CA LEU A 96 13.77 8.45 -0.35
C LEU A 96 13.08 9.49 -1.25
N LEU A 97 12.72 10.65 -0.69
CA LEU A 97 11.97 11.67 -1.44
C LEU A 97 12.74 12.14 -2.66
N GLU A 98 14.06 12.31 -2.53
CA GLU A 98 14.94 12.66 -3.64
C GLU A 98 15.05 11.54 -4.68
N SER A 99 14.90 10.28 -4.29
CA SER A 99 14.95 9.15 -5.20
C SER A 99 13.66 8.93 -6.00
N LEU A 100 12.54 9.49 -5.53
CA LEU A 100 11.29 9.43 -6.27
C LEU A 100 11.40 10.28 -7.55
N ARG A 101 10.64 9.89 -8.57
CA ARG A 101 10.35 10.78 -9.70
C ARG A 101 9.64 12.04 -9.20
N SER A 102 9.48 13.02 -10.09
CA SER A 102 8.73 14.24 -9.77
C SER A 102 7.38 13.89 -9.13
N HIS A 103 7.10 14.44 -7.96
CA HIS A 103 5.96 14.06 -7.15
C HIS A 103 5.39 15.27 -6.40
N CYS A 104 4.18 15.11 -5.87
CA CYS A 104 3.56 16.06 -4.95
C CYS A 104 2.92 15.32 -3.77
N PHE A 105 2.94 15.93 -2.58
CA PHE A 105 2.22 15.40 -1.43
C PHE A 105 0.71 15.61 -1.59
N VAL A 106 -0.06 14.54 -1.39
CA VAL A 106 -1.53 14.56 -1.38
C VAL A 106 -2.05 14.44 0.05
N SER A 107 -1.29 13.80 0.93
CA SER A 107 -1.50 13.76 2.37
C SER A 107 -0.15 13.78 3.09
N LYS A 108 -0.15 13.61 4.42
CA LYS A 108 1.09 13.51 5.21
C LYS A 108 1.98 12.35 4.75
N TRP A 109 1.36 11.25 4.30
CA TRP A 109 2.07 10.02 3.98
C TRP A 109 1.92 9.59 2.52
N ASP A 110 1.02 10.22 1.76
CA ASP A 110 0.77 9.87 0.37
C ASP A 110 1.43 10.88 -0.57
N VAL A 111 2.22 10.37 -1.50
CA VAL A 111 2.84 11.13 -2.60
C VAL A 111 2.29 10.66 -3.93
N HIS A 112 1.90 11.59 -4.79
CA HIS A 112 1.46 11.31 -6.15
C HIS A 112 2.59 11.54 -7.14
N ILE A 113 2.85 10.59 -8.02
CA ILE A 113 3.92 10.68 -9.02
C ILE A 113 3.40 11.46 -10.24
N VAL A 114 4.00 12.63 -10.49
CA VAL A 114 3.62 13.56 -11.56
C VAL A 114 3.72 12.89 -12.93
N GLY A 115 2.66 13.04 -13.72
CA GLY A 115 2.56 12.44 -15.06
C GLY A 115 2.19 10.95 -15.04
N SER A 116 1.72 10.43 -13.91
CA SER A 116 1.21 9.07 -13.78
C SER A 116 -0.12 9.05 -13.01
N ASP A 117 -0.79 7.90 -12.97
CA ASP A 117 -1.97 7.66 -12.12
C ASP A 117 -1.59 7.03 -10.76
N ILE A 118 -0.31 7.09 -10.36
CA ILE A 118 0.24 6.39 -9.19
C ILE A 118 0.30 7.32 -7.98
N THR A 119 -0.28 6.86 -6.87
CA THR A 119 -0.12 7.44 -5.54
C THR A 119 0.47 6.39 -4.62
N ILE A 120 1.46 6.78 -3.81
CA ILE A 120 2.24 5.88 -2.98
C ILE A 120 2.18 6.38 -1.55
N ASN A 121 1.76 5.50 -0.66
CA ASN A 121 1.95 5.71 0.77
C ASN A 121 3.38 5.34 1.15
N ILE A 122 4.08 6.28 1.78
CA ILE A 122 5.47 6.15 2.23
C ILE A 122 5.57 6.25 3.76
N ALA A 123 4.52 5.89 4.50
CA ALA A 123 4.48 6.03 5.96
C ALA A 123 5.61 5.26 6.66
N GLU A 124 5.90 4.03 6.26
CA GLU A 124 7.00 3.25 6.86
C GLU A 124 8.34 3.98 6.69
N CYS A 125 8.50 4.63 5.54
CA CYS A 125 9.72 5.33 5.18
C CYS A 125 9.96 6.63 5.97
N LEU A 126 8.89 7.24 6.45
CA LEU A 126 8.91 8.50 7.17
C LEU A 126 8.69 8.32 8.69
N GLY A 127 8.81 7.10 9.21
CA GLY A 127 8.61 6.80 10.63
C GLY A 127 7.14 6.88 11.08
N GLY A 128 6.19 6.76 10.15
CA GLY A 128 4.74 6.77 10.38
C GLY A 128 4.19 5.49 11.02
N HIS A 129 4.93 4.87 11.92
CA HIS A 129 4.56 3.63 12.60
C HIS A 129 4.12 3.87 14.05
N SER A 130 3.08 3.15 14.50
CA SER A 130 2.61 3.19 15.90
C SER A 130 3.19 2.05 16.76
N GLY A 131 4.03 1.21 16.17
CA GLY A 131 4.59 0.00 16.76
C GLY A 131 5.17 -0.90 15.68
N ILE A 132 5.82 -1.99 16.08
CA ILE A 132 6.45 -2.94 15.17
C ILE A 132 5.40 -3.53 14.23
N GLY A 133 5.54 -3.26 12.92
CA GLY A 133 4.63 -3.73 11.88
C GLY A 133 3.31 -2.97 11.76
N TRP A 134 3.10 -1.89 12.51
CA TRP A 134 1.91 -1.05 12.43
C TRP A 134 2.17 0.22 11.62
N LEU A 135 1.30 0.52 10.67
CA LEU A 135 1.44 1.64 9.74
C LEU A 135 0.17 2.47 9.68
N HIS A 136 0.36 3.78 9.69
CA HIS A 136 -0.72 4.72 9.39
C HIS A 136 -0.86 4.91 7.88
N VAL A 137 -2.05 4.65 7.36
CA VAL A 137 -2.41 4.91 5.96
C VAL A 137 -3.69 5.73 5.94
N SER A 138 -3.85 6.64 4.99
CA SER A 138 -5.02 7.52 4.98
C SER A 138 -6.32 6.73 4.75
N ASP A 139 -6.30 5.77 3.83
CA ASP A 139 -7.40 4.84 3.57
C ASP A 139 -6.86 3.45 3.22
N PRO A 140 -6.78 2.52 4.20
CA PRO A 140 -6.29 1.17 3.95
C PRO A 140 -7.13 0.40 2.92
N SER A 141 -8.41 0.75 2.71
CA SER A 141 -9.23 0.02 1.74
C SER A 141 -8.74 0.13 0.29
N ARG A 142 -7.95 1.17 -0.01
CA ARG A 142 -7.42 1.45 -1.35
C ARG A 142 -6.39 0.44 -1.83
N VAL A 143 -5.71 -0.28 -0.93
CA VAL A 143 -4.75 -1.32 -1.35
C VAL A 143 -5.41 -2.64 -1.68
N PHE A 144 -6.73 -2.78 -1.46
CA PHE A 144 -7.44 -4.03 -1.68
C PHE A 144 -8.54 -3.91 -2.74
N THR A 145 -8.99 -5.07 -3.22
CA THR A 145 -10.20 -5.22 -4.02
C THR A 145 -11.08 -6.31 -3.45
N ARG A 146 -12.36 -6.31 -3.83
CA ARG A 146 -13.30 -7.40 -3.55
C ARG A 146 -13.57 -8.19 -4.82
N LYS A 147 -13.25 -9.47 -4.80
CA LYS A 147 -13.59 -10.44 -5.84
C LYS A 147 -14.39 -11.56 -5.19
N ASP A 148 -15.54 -11.91 -5.76
CA ASP A 148 -16.40 -12.98 -5.22
C ASP A 148 -16.74 -12.81 -3.73
N ARG A 149 -16.88 -11.54 -3.29
CA ARG A 149 -17.07 -11.08 -1.89
C ARG A 149 -15.87 -11.26 -0.97
N GLU A 150 -14.77 -11.81 -1.45
CA GLU A 150 -13.52 -11.99 -0.73
C GLU A 150 -12.56 -10.84 -1.00
N MET A 151 -11.72 -10.53 0.00
CA MET A 151 -10.75 -9.45 -0.08
C MET A 151 -9.45 -9.99 -0.67
N HIS A 152 -8.87 -9.25 -1.61
CA HIS A 152 -7.58 -9.58 -2.23
C HIS A 152 -6.70 -8.34 -2.34
N THR A 153 -5.39 -8.57 -2.40
CA THR A 153 -4.40 -7.57 -2.82
C THR A 153 -3.24 -8.27 -3.53
N SER A 154 -2.20 -7.52 -3.90
CA SER A 154 -1.00 -8.05 -4.53
C SER A 154 0.26 -7.43 -3.93
N LEU A 155 1.35 -8.17 -3.98
CA LEU A 155 2.69 -7.80 -3.53
C LEU A 155 3.66 -7.82 -4.70
N LEU A 156 4.60 -6.88 -4.71
CA LEU A 156 5.77 -6.90 -5.58
C LEU A 156 7.01 -6.58 -4.76
N TYR A 157 7.88 -7.57 -4.60
CA TYR A 157 9.16 -7.38 -3.94
C TYR A 157 10.16 -6.72 -4.88
N TYR A 158 11.04 -5.91 -4.33
CA TYR A 158 12.16 -5.35 -5.09
C TYR A 158 13.08 -6.47 -5.57
N GLY A 159 13.52 -6.40 -6.82
CA GLY A 159 14.32 -7.44 -7.47
C GLY A 159 13.53 -8.68 -7.93
N ASP A 160 12.33 -8.92 -7.39
CA ASP A 160 11.39 -9.93 -7.90
C ASP A 160 10.52 -9.28 -9.00
N ASN A 161 10.48 -9.88 -10.18
CA ASN A 161 9.59 -9.44 -11.26
C ASN A 161 8.19 -10.09 -11.16
N THR A 162 7.97 -10.90 -10.13
CA THR A 162 6.74 -11.67 -9.92
C THR A 162 5.79 -10.92 -9.00
N ILE A 163 4.58 -10.66 -9.50
CA ILE A 163 3.49 -10.12 -8.68
C ILE A 163 2.80 -11.30 -7.99
N ARG A 164 2.80 -11.30 -6.65
CA ARG A 164 2.16 -12.33 -5.83
C ARG A 164 0.79 -11.86 -5.39
N ASP A 165 -0.21 -12.72 -5.49
CA ASP A 165 -1.54 -12.42 -4.97
C ASP A 165 -1.65 -12.81 -3.50
N VAL A 166 -2.34 -11.99 -2.74
CA VAL A 166 -2.66 -12.23 -1.34
C VAL A 166 -4.16 -12.49 -1.25
N GLY A 167 -4.50 -13.69 -0.80
CA GLY A 167 -5.86 -14.17 -0.65
C GLY A 167 -6.54 -13.74 0.66
N PRO A 168 -7.83 -14.05 0.81
CA PRO A 168 -8.58 -13.75 2.02
C PRO A 168 -8.00 -14.44 3.28
N GLU A 169 -7.34 -15.58 3.17
CA GLU A 169 -6.68 -16.29 4.26
C GLU A 169 -5.52 -15.50 4.88
N ASP A 170 -4.85 -14.67 4.09
CA ASP A 170 -3.67 -13.89 4.48
C ASP A 170 -3.99 -12.43 4.78
N ILE A 171 -5.27 -12.05 4.81
CA ILE A 171 -5.70 -10.69 5.11
C ILE A 171 -6.49 -10.71 6.42
N GLY A 172 -6.14 -9.87 7.38
CA GLY A 172 -6.97 -9.64 8.57
C GLY A 172 -7.83 -8.39 8.44
N GLY A 173 -8.90 -8.33 9.22
CA GLY A 173 -9.79 -7.17 9.30
C GLY A 173 -10.67 -7.23 10.54
N ILE A 174 -11.61 -6.30 10.68
CA ILE A 174 -12.59 -6.36 11.77
C ILE A 174 -13.56 -7.51 11.48
N GLU A 175 -13.70 -8.42 12.43
CA GLU A 175 -14.57 -9.59 12.31
C GLU A 175 -16.03 -9.14 12.16
N SER A 176 -16.70 -9.68 11.15
CA SER A 176 -18.15 -9.54 10.96
C SER A 176 -18.83 -10.85 11.31
N ARG A 177 -20.10 -10.80 11.69
CA ARG A 177 -20.94 -12.00 11.90
C ARG A 177 -21.06 -12.89 10.65
N SER A 178 -20.67 -12.39 9.47
CA SER A 178 -20.47 -13.19 8.27
C SER A 178 -18.99 -13.53 8.11
N THR A 179 -18.65 -14.82 8.12
CA THR A 179 -17.32 -15.36 7.80
C THR A 179 -16.75 -14.88 6.45
N ALA A 180 -17.61 -14.44 5.52
CA ALA A 180 -17.22 -13.94 4.21
C ALA A 180 -16.89 -12.43 4.13
N GLY A 181 -17.01 -11.66 5.22
CA GLY A 181 -17.01 -10.19 5.11
C GLY A 181 -16.18 -9.50 6.17
N LYS A 182 -14.88 -9.30 5.93
CA LYS A 182 -14.07 -8.37 6.75
C LYS A 182 -14.74 -7.00 6.72
N LYS A 183 -15.29 -6.59 7.87
CA LYS A 183 -15.90 -5.28 8.04
C LYS A 183 -14.75 -4.27 8.16
N ALA A 184 -15.00 -3.04 7.71
CA ALA A 184 -14.17 -1.90 8.10
C ALA A 184 -12.65 -2.05 7.81
N VAL A 185 -12.29 -2.67 6.69
CA VAL A 185 -10.92 -2.64 6.14
C VAL A 185 -10.45 -1.19 5.92
N LYS A 186 -11.38 -0.27 5.69
CA LYS A 186 -11.12 1.18 5.67
C LYS A 186 -10.62 1.76 7.01
N ASP A 187 -10.84 1.06 8.11
CA ASP A 187 -10.46 1.51 9.46
C ASP A 187 -9.19 0.79 9.91
N ILE A 188 -9.12 -0.53 9.72
CA ILE A 188 -7.94 -1.35 10.00
C ILE A 188 -7.93 -2.66 9.20
N CYS A 189 -6.74 -3.12 8.84
CA CYS A 189 -6.51 -4.45 8.26
C CYS A 189 -5.09 -4.94 8.50
N SER A 190 -4.87 -6.25 8.40
CA SER A 190 -3.53 -6.83 8.35
C SER A 190 -3.30 -7.58 7.05
N ILE A 191 -2.03 -7.73 6.68
CA ILE A 191 -1.56 -8.61 5.62
C ILE A 191 -0.47 -9.51 6.22
N ARG A 192 -0.63 -10.82 6.04
CA ARG A 192 0.43 -11.82 6.19
C ARG A 192 1.21 -11.89 4.88
N MET A 193 2.53 -11.86 4.99
CA MET A 193 3.44 -11.93 3.86
C MET A 193 4.68 -12.72 4.25
N GLN A 194 5.53 -13.02 3.27
CA GLN A 194 6.80 -13.70 3.50
C GLN A 194 7.95 -12.78 3.08
N LEU A 195 9.03 -12.77 3.85
CA LEU A 195 10.28 -12.15 3.43
C LEU A 195 10.99 -13.04 2.40
N GLY A 196 12.06 -12.51 1.79
CA GLY A 196 12.87 -13.25 0.81
C GLY A 196 13.49 -14.54 1.37
N ASP A 197 13.67 -14.64 2.69
CA ASP A 197 14.18 -15.83 3.39
C ASP A 197 13.07 -16.81 3.82
N GLY A 198 11.82 -16.55 3.41
CA GLY A 198 10.66 -17.38 3.74
C GLY A 198 10.04 -17.10 5.12
N ARG A 199 10.63 -16.24 5.96
CA ARG A 199 10.04 -15.92 7.26
C ARG A 199 8.74 -15.13 7.10
N PRO A 200 7.69 -15.48 7.85
CA PRO A 200 6.45 -14.73 7.83
C PRO A 200 6.62 -13.35 8.47
N VAL A 201 6.03 -12.34 7.84
CA VAL A 201 5.96 -10.97 8.33
C VAL A 201 4.52 -10.49 8.27
N TYR A 202 4.18 -9.69 9.26
CA TYR A 202 2.84 -9.17 9.45
C TYR A 202 2.87 -7.64 9.40
N ARG A 203 1.92 -7.08 8.65
CA ARG A 203 1.76 -5.64 8.50
C ARG A 203 0.33 -5.25 8.77
N VAL A 204 0.14 -4.33 9.71
CA VAL A 204 -1.15 -3.77 10.09
C VAL A 204 -1.25 -2.37 9.53
N PHE A 205 -2.28 -2.12 8.74
CA PHE A 205 -2.61 -0.80 8.19
C PHE A 205 -3.79 -0.25 8.95
N LYS A 206 -3.62 0.92 9.58
CA LYS A 206 -4.66 1.58 10.36
C LYS A 206 -4.94 2.96 9.78
N SER A 207 -6.23 3.28 9.57
CA SER A 207 -6.63 4.63 9.19
C SER A 207 -6.31 5.62 10.31
N GLU A 208 -5.78 6.79 9.94
CA GLU A 208 -5.58 7.90 10.87
C GLU A 208 -6.88 8.38 11.52
N THR A 209 -8.01 8.17 10.85
CA THR A 209 -9.35 8.57 11.33
C THR A 209 -10.07 7.46 12.11
N ALA A 210 -9.50 6.25 12.19
CA ALA A 210 -10.11 5.14 12.90
C ALA A 210 -10.09 5.38 14.42
N ASN A 211 -11.29 5.53 14.99
CA ASN A 211 -11.51 5.78 16.42
C ASN A 211 -12.14 4.60 17.16
N THR A 212 -12.38 3.48 16.47
CA THR A 212 -13.00 2.29 17.06
C THR A 212 -12.08 1.62 18.06
N ARG A 213 -12.61 1.26 19.24
CA ARG A 213 -11.90 0.43 20.21
C ARG A 213 -11.95 -1.02 19.76
N LEU A 214 -10.78 -1.59 19.55
CA LEU A 214 -10.62 -2.94 19.04
C LEU A 214 -9.80 -3.77 20.00
N ARG A 215 -10.16 -5.05 20.12
CA ARG A 215 -9.36 -6.08 20.77
C ARG A 215 -8.71 -6.93 19.69
N ASP A 216 -7.40 -7.07 19.77
CA ASP A 216 -6.63 -7.94 18.91
C ASP A 216 -7.01 -9.40 19.18
N VAL A 217 -7.25 -10.15 18.10
CA VAL A 217 -7.34 -11.61 18.17
C VAL A 217 -6.14 -12.18 17.44
N THR A 218 -5.26 -12.81 18.21
CA THR A 218 -4.01 -13.35 17.71
C THR A 218 -4.10 -14.84 17.44
N THR A 219 -3.31 -15.30 16.47
CA THR A 219 -2.98 -16.71 16.29
C THR A 219 -1.46 -16.86 16.23
N THR A 220 -0.99 -18.09 16.28
CA THR A 220 0.41 -18.43 16.08
C THR A 220 0.54 -19.22 14.79
N ASP A 221 1.51 -18.85 13.95
CA ASP A 221 1.78 -19.56 12.70
C ASP A 221 2.63 -20.83 12.90
N GLU A 222 2.95 -21.50 11.79
CA GLU A 222 3.72 -22.75 11.76
C GLU A 222 5.15 -22.57 12.30
N CYS A 223 5.65 -21.33 12.31
CA CYS A 223 6.97 -20.97 12.81
C CYS A 223 6.95 -20.50 14.27
N GLY A 224 5.79 -20.54 14.96
CA GLY A 224 5.67 -20.05 16.33
C GLY A 224 5.52 -18.52 16.44
N THR A 225 5.32 -17.81 15.33
CA THR A 225 5.17 -16.35 15.33
C THR A 225 3.73 -15.96 15.58
N THR A 226 3.50 -15.20 16.65
CA THR A 226 2.18 -14.67 16.98
C THR A 226 1.83 -13.45 16.14
N TRP A 227 0.63 -13.41 15.59
CA TRP A 227 0.16 -12.29 14.78
C TRP A 227 -1.34 -12.04 14.91
N VAL A 228 -1.76 -10.81 14.59
CA VAL A 228 -3.17 -10.38 14.66
C VAL A 228 -3.92 -10.81 13.41
N THR A 229 -4.77 -11.83 13.56
CA THR A 229 -5.59 -12.36 12.46
C THR A 229 -6.82 -11.52 12.19
N HIS A 230 -7.41 -10.96 13.24
CA HIS A 230 -8.59 -10.11 13.14
C HIS A 230 -8.75 -9.28 14.41
N TRP A 231 -9.69 -8.34 14.34
CA TRP A 231 -10.08 -7.48 15.46
C TRP A 231 -11.54 -7.66 15.82
N LYS A 232 -11.84 -7.61 17.11
CA LYS A 232 -13.20 -7.55 17.64
C LYS A 232 -13.51 -6.15 18.16
N GLU A 233 -14.66 -5.61 17.77
CA GLU A 233 -15.16 -4.34 18.34
C GLU A 233 -15.44 -4.50 19.83
N VAL A 234 -14.80 -3.66 20.65
CA VAL A 234 -15.05 -3.62 22.09
C VAL A 234 -16.21 -2.67 22.36
N LYS A 235 -17.37 -3.20 22.78
CA LYS A 235 -18.51 -2.37 23.18
C LYS A 235 -18.12 -1.55 24.41
N SER A 236 -18.24 -0.23 24.33
CA SER A 236 -18.05 0.69 25.46
C SER A 236 -18.97 0.30 26.62
N GLY A 237 -18.38 -0.15 27.74
CA GLY A 237 -19.11 -0.54 28.96
C GLY A 237 -18.77 -1.93 29.51
N TRP A 238 -18.07 -2.78 28.75
CA TRP A 238 -17.63 -4.09 29.24
C TRP A 238 -16.27 -3.95 29.93
N ARG A 239 -16.24 -4.10 31.26
CA ARG A 239 -15.02 -4.42 32.01
C ARG A 239 -14.83 -5.94 31.93
N GLU A 240 -13.67 -6.39 31.44
CA GLU A 240 -13.26 -7.77 31.63
C GLU A 240 -12.95 -7.94 33.13
N TRP A 241 -13.67 -8.85 33.78
CA TRP A 241 -13.39 -9.32 35.14
C TRP A 241 -12.60 -10.62 35.04
#